data_AF-A0A9E2F5M0-F1
#
_entry.id   AF-A0A9E2F5M0-F1
#
_cell.length_a   1.000
_cell.length_b   1.000
_cell.length_c   1.000
_cell.angle_alpha   90.00
_cell.angle_beta   90.00
_cell.angle_gamma   90.00
#
_symmetry.space_group_name_H-M   'P 1'
#
loop_
_entity.id
_entity.type
_entity.pdbx_description
1 polymer ?
#
loop_
_entity_poly.entity_id
_entity_poly.type
_entity_poly.pdbx_seq_one_letter_code
_entity_poly.pdbx_strand_id
1 'polypeptide(L)'
;MMDPLDYLDTTRYNGGWIKHVTGLDKTKRNGYSILGQFMRHGKDLYIVGGLYLDCGIGGSRRRHRKHYTLFRVVAADKIEILATVGDAPDWAINLWPAIEEALASEPADNPLAVFTTEELMAELKRRGAL
;
A
#
# COMPACT_ATOMS: atom_id res chain seq x y z
N MET A 1 16.44 -4.48 -11.92
CA MET A 1 15.85 -4.10 -10.62
C MET A 1 14.97 -2.91 -10.91
N MET A 2 13.66 -3.01 -10.67
CA MET A 2 12.70 -1.94 -10.98
C MET A 2 12.86 -0.81 -9.95
N ASP A 3 12.83 0.45 -10.38
CA ASP A 3 12.98 1.59 -9.47
C ASP A 3 11.78 1.60 -8.50
N PRO A 4 11.98 1.78 -7.18
CA PRO A 4 10.87 1.90 -6.23
C PRO A 4 9.84 2.98 -6.62
N LEU A 5 10.26 4.02 -7.34
CA LEU A 5 9.40 5.09 -7.85
C LEU A 5 8.61 4.68 -9.11
N ASP A 6 8.98 3.60 -9.80
CA ASP A 6 8.21 3.04 -10.92
C ASP A 6 6.89 2.40 -10.44
N TYR A 7 6.80 1.97 -9.18
CA TYR A 7 5.53 1.54 -8.57
C TYR A 7 4.52 2.68 -8.42
N LEU A 8 5.01 3.92 -8.46
CA LEU A 8 4.19 5.12 -8.40
C LEU A 8 3.77 5.59 -9.81
N ASP A 9 4.41 5.09 -10.88
CA ASP A 9 3.95 5.35 -12.25
C ASP A 9 2.75 4.45 -12.58
N THR A 10 1.66 5.09 -13.01
CA THR A 10 0.35 4.47 -13.18
C THR A 10 0.05 4.04 -14.60
N THR A 11 1.01 4.17 -15.52
CA THR A 11 0.85 3.72 -16.91
C THR A 11 0.98 2.20 -17.02
N ARG A 12 -0.04 1.48 -16.52
CA ARG A 12 -0.10 0.03 -16.58
C ARG A 12 -0.64 -0.42 -17.93
N TYR A 13 0.24 -0.74 -18.87
CA TYR A 13 -0.13 -1.16 -20.23
C TYR A 13 -1.15 -2.33 -20.28
N ASN A 14 -1.02 -3.30 -19.38
CA ASN A 14 -1.94 -4.44 -19.27
C ASN A 14 -3.01 -4.25 -18.17
N GLY A 15 -3.14 -3.05 -17.63
CA GLY A 15 -3.96 -2.77 -16.44
C GLY A 15 -3.35 -3.30 -15.15
N GLY A 16 -4.19 -3.44 -14.14
CA GLY A 16 -3.79 -3.76 -12.78
C GLY A 16 -4.55 -2.88 -11.80
N TRP A 17 -4.34 -3.10 -10.51
CA TRP A 17 -5.00 -2.32 -9.48
C TRP A 17 -4.10 -2.16 -8.27
N ILE A 18 -4.43 -1.16 -7.47
CA ILE A 18 -3.77 -0.90 -6.19
C ILE A 18 -4.86 -0.80 -5.14
N LYS A 19 -4.60 -1.33 -3.95
CA LYS A 19 -5.53 -1.34 -2.83
C LYS A 19 -4.86 -0.80 -1.58
N HIS A 20 -5.45 0.18 -0.93
CA HIS A 20 -5.06 0.59 0.42
C HIS A 20 -5.59 -0.44 1.40
N VAL A 21 -4.69 -1.19 2.03
CA VAL A 21 -5.00 -2.33 2.90
C VAL A 21 -5.25 -1.82 4.31
N THR A 22 -6.37 -2.27 4.90
CA THR A 22 -6.82 -1.84 6.24
C THR A 22 -7.07 -3.00 7.18
N GLY A 23 -7.03 -4.25 6.71
CA GLY A 23 -7.31 -5.41 7.53
C GLY A 23 -7.38 -6.71 6.74
N LEU A 24 -7.72 -7.78 7.46
CA LEU A 24 -7.97 -9.11 6.90
C LEU A 24 -9.33 -9.66 7.32
N ASP A 25 -10.00 -10.32 6.40
CA ASP A 25 -11.14 -11.21 6.64
C ASP A 25 -10.73 -12.65 6.28
N LYS A 26 -10.26 -13.41 7.27
CA LYS A 26 -9.80 -14.79 7.10
C LYS A 26 -10.93 -15.81 6.86
N THR A 27 -12.19 -15.38 6.81
CA THR A 27 -13.30 -16.22 6.33
C THR A 27 -13.23 -16.42 4.80
N LYS A 28 -12.53 -15.52 4.10
CA LYS A 28 -12.20 -15.64 2.67
C LYS A 28 -10.77 -16.14 2.52
N ARG A 29 -10.49 -16.82 1.40
CA ARG A 29 -9.17 -17.41 1.09
C ARG A 29 -8.54 -16.88 -0.21
N ASN A 30 -9.19 -15.89 -0.83
CA ASN A 30 -8.78 -15.27 -2.08
C ASN A 30 -8.58 -13.76 -1.84
N GLY A 31 -8.43 -12.95 -2.91
CA GLY A 31 -8.21 -11.51 -2.78
C GLY A 31 -9.24 -10.73 -1.96
N TYR A 32 -10.45 -11.28 -1.72
CA TYR A 32 -11.45 -10.67 -0.84
C TYR A 32 -11.10 -10.77 0.64
N SER A 33 -10.15 -11.63 1.02
CA SER A 33 -9.65 -11.68 2.40
C SER A 33 -8.85 -10.44 2.79
N ILE A 34 -8.42 -9.63 1.82
CA ILE A 34 -7.61 -8.42 2.06
C ILE A 34 -8.57 -7.24 2.04
N LEU A 35 -8.87 -6.68 3.21
CA LEU A 35 -9.83 -5.58 3.37
C LEU A 35 -9.18 -4.24 3.00
N GLY A 36 -9.97 -3.33 2.45
CA GLY A 36 -9.46 -2.05 2.00
C GLY A 36 -10.19 -1.45 0.81
N GLN A 37 -9.71 -0.29 0.37
CA GLN A 37 -10.26 0.46 -0.76
C GLN A 37 -9.34 0.38 -1.97
N PHE A 38 -9.92 0.17 -3.15
CA PHE A 38 -9.17 0.26 -4.41
C PHE A 38 -8.85 1.72 -4.71
N MET A 39 -7.59 1.98 -5.01
CA MET A 39 -7.09 3.32 -5.29
C MET A 39 -7.40 3.70 -6.73
N ARG A 40 -7.76 4.97 -6.95
CA ARG A 40 -7.71 5.57 -8.28
C ARG A 40 -6.26 5.74 -8.70
N HIS A 41 -6.00 5.92 -9.99
CA HIS A 41 -4.64 6.12 -10.49
C HIS A 41 -4.14 7.53 -10.12
N GLY A 42 -2.91 7.64 -9.60
CA GLY A 42 -2.20 8.89 -9.34
C GLY A 42 -1.24 8.78 -8.14
N LYS A 43 -0.07 9.44 -8.20
CA LYS A 43 0.93 9.45 -7.11
C LYS A 43 0.41 10.15 -5.85
N ASP A 44 -0.46 11.14 -6.01
CA ASP A 44 -0.96 12.00 -4.93
C ASP A 44 -1.96 11.30 -3.98
N LEU A 45 -2.20 10.00 -4.17
CA LEU A 45 -3.18 9.21 -3.40
C LEU A 45 -2.53 8.35 -2.31
N TYR A 46 -1.20 8.32 -2.25
CA TYR A 46 -0.46 7.59 -1.23
C TYR A 46 -0.27 8.42 0.03
N ILE A 47 -0.55 7.81 1.18
CA ILE A 47 -0.39 8.41 2.50
C ILE A 47 0.84 7.79 3.14
N VAL A 48 1.76 8.63 3.63
CA VAL A 48 2.92 8.17 4.41
C VAL A 48 2.45 7.37 5.62
N GLY A 49 3.08 6.23 5.86
CA GLY A 49 2.69 5.21 6.84
C GLY A 49 1.64 4.22 6.32
N GLY A 50 0.96 4.50 5.22
CA GLY A 50 -0.09 3.65 4.64
C GLY A 50 0.45 2.34 4.06
N LEU A 51 -0.37 1.29 4.15
CA LEU A 51 -0.09 -0.05 3.62
C LEU A 51 -0.83 -0.28 2.32
N TYR A 52 -0.13 -0.65 1.26
CA TYR A 52 -0.69 -0.78 -0.08
C TYR A 52 -0.35 -2.13 -0.68
N LEU A 53 -1.31 -2.68 -1.41
CA LEU A 53 -1.16 -3.87 -2.22
C LEU A 53 -1.30 -3.51 -3.69
N ASP A 54 -0.23 -3.71 -4.43
CA ASP A 54 -0.21 -3.61 -5.88
C ASP A 54 -0.46 -4.99 -6.53
N CYS A 55 -1.40 -5.06 -7.47
CA CYS A 55 -1.48 -6.12 -8.47
C CYS A 55 -1.03 -5.61 -9.84
N GLY A 56 0.21 -5.91 -10.21
CA GLY A 56 0.78 -5.66 -11.54
C GLY A 56 0.49 -6.80 -12.51
N ILE A 57 0.24 -6.48 -13.78
CA ILE A 57 0.00 -7.48 -14.85
C ILE A 57 1.15 -7.44 -15.86
N GLY A 58 2.05 -8.41 -15.73
CA GLY A 58 3.16 -8.62 -16.65
C GLY A 58 2.81 -9.61 -17.77
N GLY A 59 3.78 -9.81 -18.67
CA GLY A 59 3.67 -10.75 -19.77
C GLY A 59 2.98 -10.19 -21.02
N SER A 60 2.81 -11.05 -22.02
CA SER A 60 2.16 -10.68 -23.28
C SER A 60 0.64 -10.75 -23.16
N ARG A 61 -0.08 -10.10 -24.09
CA ARG A 61 -1.56 -10.12 -24.15
C ARG A 61 -2.19 -11.53 -24.14
N ARG A 62 -1.42 -12.55 -24.56
CA ARG A 62 -1.85 -13.96 -24.62
C ARG A 62 -1.39 -14.79 -23.42
N ARG A 63 -0.48 -14.26 -22.59
CA ARG A 63 0.11 -14.94 -21.42
C ARG A 63 0.33 -13.94 -20.30
N HIS A 64 -0.75 -13.39 -19.77
CA HIS A 64 -0.70 -12.52 -18.59
C HIS A 64 -0.20 -13.31 -17.37
N ARG A 65 0.60 -12.63 -16.55
CA ARG A 65 1.06 -13.10 -15.25
C ARG A 65 0.90 -11.98 -14.24
N LYS A 66 0.12 -12.25 -13.20
CA LYS A 66 -0.05 -11.30 -12.10
C LYS A 66 1.10 -11.40 -11.12
N HIS A 67 1.47 -10.26 -10.54
CA HIS A 67 2.41 -10.19 -9.43
C HIS A 67 1.81 -9.26 -8.40
N TYR A 68 1.86 -9.68 -7.14
CA TYR A 68 1.27 -8.95 -6.05
C TYR A 68 2.37 -8.47 -5.12
N THR A 69 2.51 -7.15 -4.99
CA THR A 69 3.55 -6.51 -4.18
C THR A 69 2.88 -5.77 -3.03
N LEU A 70 3.15 -6.19 -1.80
CA LEU A 70 2.75 -5.47 -0.59
C LEU A 70 3.87 -4.51 -0.21
N PHE A 71 3.53 -3.24 -0.02
CA PHE A 71 4.51 -2.21 0.36
C PHE A 71 3.92 -1.18 1.31
N ARG A 72 4.79 -0.55 2.10
CA ARG A 72 4.47 0.61 2.91
C ARG A 72 5.07 1.86 2.30
N VAL A 73 4.36 2.97 2.38
CA VAL A 73 4.92 4.29 2.03
C VAL A 73 5.64 4.82 3.26
N VAL A 74 6.96 4.96 3.21
CA VAL A 74 7.77 5.41 4.36
C VAL A 74 8.12 6.90 4.27
N ALA A 75 8.13 7.47 3.06
CA ALA A 75 8.21 8.91 2.81
C ALA A 75 7.53 9.25 1.47
N ALA A 76 7.38 10.53 1.13
CA ALA A 76 6.70 10.98 -0.09
C ALA A 76 7.26 10.35 -1.39
N ASP A 77 8.55 10.03 -1.41
CA ASP A 77 9.29 9.46 -2.53
C ASP A 77 9.94 8.11 -2.17
N LYS A 78 9.52 7.47 -1.07
CA LYS A 78 10.14 6.24 -0.59
C LYS A 78 9.09 5.24 -0.15
N ILE A 79 9.19 4.05 -0.72
CA ILE A 79 8.41 2.88 -0.32
C ILE A 79 9.32 1.78 0.23
N GLU A 80 8.75 0.94 1.09
CA GLU A 80 9.36 -0.28 1.59
C GLU A 80 8.53 -1.48 1.11
N ILE A 81 9.15 -2.38 0.35
CA ILE A 81 8.49 -3.62 -0.10
C ILE A 81 8.56 -4.64 1.04
N LEU A 82 7.39 -5.10 1.48
CA LEU A 82 7.24 -6.03 2.59
C LEU A 82 7.12 -7.48 2.11
N ALA A 83 6.45 -7.69 0.98
CA ALA A 83 6.29 -9.02 0.39
C ALA A 83 6.01 -8.93 -1.10
N THR A 84 6.37 -9.98 -1.84
CA THR A 84 5.97 -10.16 -3.24
C THR A 84 5.56 -11.61 -3.46
N VAL A 85 4.40 -11.83 -4.06
CA VAL A 85 3.91 -13.16 -4.43
C VAL A 85 3.50 -13.21 -5.90
N GLY A 86 3.71 -14.35 -6.53
CA GLY A 86 3.36 -14.57 -7.93
C GLY A 86 1.89 -14.96 -8.15
N ASP A 87 1.56 -15.23 -9.41
CA ASP A 87 0.23 -15.67 -9.86
C ASP A 87 -0.06 -17.13 -9.45
N ALA A 88 -0.44 -17.34 -8.19
CA ALA A 88 -0.78 -18.65 -7.64
C ALA A 88 -2.15 -18.62 -6.96
N PRO A 89 -2.90 -19.75 -6.87
CA PRO A 89 -4.27 -19.76 -6.29
C PRO A 89 -4.35 -19.24 -4.85
N ASP A 90 -3.28 -19.42 -4.08
CA ASP A 90 -3.11 -19.09 -2.66
C ASP A 90 -2.38 -17.75 -2.44
N TRP A 91 -2.18 -16.95 -3.50
CA TRP A 91 -1.44 -15.69 -3.43
C TRP A 91 -1.90 -14.78 -2.28
N ALA A 92 -3.20 -14.70 -2.03
CA ALA A 92 -3.77 -13.82 -1.01
C ALA A 92 -3.42 -14.30 0.41
N ILE A 93 -3.45 -15.62 0.65
CA ILE A 93 -3.11 -16.23 1.94
C ILE A 93 -1.62 -16.06 2.21
N ASN A 94 -0.78 -16.22 1.18
CA ASN A 94 0.67 -16.07 1.29
C ASN A 94 1.09 -14.64 1.67
N LEU A 95 0.21 -13.65 1.51
CA LEU A 95 0.43 -12.27 1.98
C LEU A 95 -0.04 -12.02 3.42
N TRP A 96 -0.84 -12.90 4.03
CA TRP A 96 -1.40 -12.66 5.37
C TRP A 96 -0.35 -12.41 6.44
N PRO A 97 0.74 -13.21 6.56
CA PRO A 97 1.75 -12.97 7.60
C PRO A 97 2.35 -11.56 7.52
N ALA A 98 2.70 -11.11 6.31
CA ALA A 98 3.26 -9.78 6.08
C ALA A 98 2.23 -8.65 6.33
N ILE A 99 0.95 -8.88 6.01
CA ILE A 99 -0.12 -7.92 6.32
C ILE A 99 -0.34 -7.82 7.84
N GLU A 100 -0.36 -8.95 8.55
CA GLU A 100 -0.53 -8.95 10.01
C GLU A 100 0.63 -8.25 10.71
N GLU A 101 1.86 -8.55 10.30
CA GLU A 101 3.06 -7.88 10.81
C GLU A 101 3.02 -6.38 10.53
N ALA A 102 2.67 -5.98 9.32
CA ALA A 102 2.55 -4.57 8.97
C ALA A 102 1.45 -3.85 9.77
N LEU A 103 0.29 -4.46 9.96
CA LEU A 103 -0.81 -3.84 10.71
C LEU A 103 -0.54 -3.79 12.22
N ALA A 104 0.27 -4.72 12.75
CA ALA A 104 0.70 -4.71 14.15
C ALA A 104 1.88 -3.76 14.41
N SER A 105 2.69 -3.48 13.39
CA SER A 105 3.74 -2.47 13.46
C SER A 105 3.13 -1.07 13.35
N GLU A 106 3.33 -0.25 14.40
CA GLU A 106 3.19 1.20 14.28
C GLU A 106 4.03 1.68 13.08
N PRO A 107 3.52 2.61 12.25
CA PRO A 107 4.32 3.18 11.17
C PRO A 107 5.59 3.79 11.77
N ALA A 108 6.74 3.36 11.27
CA ALA A 108 8.03 3.88 11.73
C ALA A 108 8.08 5.40 11.58
N ASP A 109 8.33 6.08 12.70
CA ASP A 109 8.57 7.53 12.80
C ASP A 109 7.48 8.40 12.16
N ASN A 110 6.30 8.49 12.81
CA ASN A 110 5.50 9.70 12.71
C ASN A 110 6.06 10.71 13.73
N PRO A 111 6.92 11.68 13.35
CA PRO A 111 7.43 12.68 14.27
C PRO A 111 6.33 13.57 14.85
N LEU A 112 5.11 13.50 14.31
CA LEU A 112 3.94 14.20 14.84
C LEU A 112 3.12 13.37 15.83
N ALA A 113 3.39 12.06 15.98
CA ALA A 113 2.68 11.21 16.94
C ALA A 113 3.02 11.56 18.41
N VAL A 114 4.11 12.31 18.63
CA VAL A 114 4.44 12.88 19.95
C VAL A 114 3.54 14.07 20.32
N PHE A 115 2.86 14.66 19.35
CA PHE A 115 1.96 15.79 19.58
C PHE A 115 0.51 15.33 19.62
N THR A 116 -0.22 15.87 20.57
CA THR A 116 -1.66 15.71 20.66
C THR A 116 -2.37 16.43 19.52
N THR A 117 -3.63 16.06 19.27
CA THR A 117 -4.45 16.73 18.25
C THR A 117 -4.65 18.21 18.59
N GLU A 118 -4.83 18.57 19.87
CA GLU A 118 -4.91 19.97 20.28
C GLU A 118 -3.64 20.77 19.97
N GLU A 119 -2.45 20.20 20.23
CA GLU A 119 -1.17 20.87 19.97
C GLU A 119 -0.95 21.13 18.48
N LEU A 120 -1.28 20.15 17.63
CA LEU A 120 -1.22 20.31 16.18
C LEU A 120 -2.19 21.39 15.69
N MET A 121 -3.43 21.40 16.20
CA MET A 121 -4.43 22.40 15.82
C MET A 121 -4.06 23.81 16.30
N ALA A 122 -3.42 23.92 17.47
CA ALA A 122 -2.91 25.19 17.98
C ALA A 122 -1.77 25.75 17.11
N GLU A 123 -0.84 24.89 16.68
CA GLU A 123 0.29 25.29 15.83
C GLU A 123 -0.18 25.71 14.42
N LEU A 124 -1.15 25.01 13.84
CA LEU A 124 -1.73 25.39 12.55
C LEU A 124 -2.41 26.77 12.59
N LYS A 125 -3.15 27.07 13.67
CA LYS A 125 -3.73 28.40 13.92
C LYS A 125 -2.65 29.47 14.09
N ARG A 126 -1.58 29.18 14.85
CA ARG A 126 -0.45 30.10 15.04
C ARG A 126 0.21 30.47 13.71
N ARG A 127 0.30 29.53 12.77
CA ARG A 127 0.88 29.75 11.44
C ARG A 127 -0.09 30.37 10.42
N GLY A 128 -1.35 30.60 10.80
CA GLY A 128 -2.38 31.16 9.91
C GLY A 128 -2.82 30.20 8.80
N ALA A 129 -2.64 28.89 9.00
CA ALA A 129 -3.08 27.85 8.07
C ALA A 129 -4.53 27.39 8.31
N LEU A 130 -5.17 27.93 9.35
CA LEU A 130 -6.57 27.71 9.77
C LEU A 130 -7.19 29.03 10.23
#